data_AF-A0A8T3QTH0-F1
#
_entry.id   AF-A0A8T3QTH0-F1
#
_cell.length_a   1.000
_cell.length_b   1.000
_cell.length_c   1.000
_cell.angle_alpha   90.00
_cell.angle_beta   90.00
_cell.angle_gamma   90.00
#
_symmetry.space_group_name_H-M   'P 1'
#
loop_
_entity.id
_entity.type
_entity.pdbx_description
1 polymer ?
#
loop_
_entity_poly.entity_id
_entity_poly.type
_entity_poly.pdbx_seq_one_letter_code
_entity_poly.pdbx_strand_id
1 'polypeptide(L)'
;MAKHARHERERRASESIRVKEIEAAWMASQTPAAAKAFAEAVTRVRAQGPMEPPAPMAPGTAPRPPRPGREPRPPKEERKRSRPFSD
;
A
#
# COMPACT_ATOMS: atom_id res chain seq x y z
N MET A 1 -9.47 6.10 -28.73
CA MET A 1 -9.59 6.55 -27.32
C MET A 1 -8.21 6.76 -26.72
N ALA A 2 -7.70 7.99 -26.63
CA ALA A 2 -6.46 8.33 -25.88
C ALA A 2 -6.29 9.84 -25.65
N LYS A 3 -7.38 10.64 -25.68
CA LYS A 3 -7.28 12.10 -25.57
C LYS A 3 -6.79 12.56 -24.18
N HIS A 4 -7.03 11.76 -23.15
CA HIS A 4 -6.69 12.10 -21.77
C HIS A 4 -5.21 11.88 -21.42
N ALA A 5 -4.52 10.95 -22.09
CA ALA A 5 -3.16 10.55 -21.72
C ALA A 5 -2.11 11.68 -21.91
N ARG A 6 -2.28 12.51 -22.96
CA ARG A 6 -1.35 13.62 -23.22
C ARG A 6 -1.57 14.79 -22.27
N HIS A 7 -2.82 15.25 -22.13
CA HIS A 7 -3.16 16.33 -21.21
C HIS A 7 -2.81 15.98 -19.75
N GLU A 8 -3.05 14.74 -19.33
CA GLU A 8 -2.68 14.29 -17.99
C GLU A 8 -1.16 14.22 -17.79
N ARG A 9 -0.39 13.83 -18.82
CA ARG A 9 1.07 13.88 -18.77
C ARG A 9 1.60 15.32 -18.67
N GLU A 10 1.05 16.23 -19.46
CA GLU A 10 1.41 17.65 -19.42
C GLU A 10 1.06 18.26 -18.06
N ARG A 11 -0.11 17.92 -17.51
CA ARG A 11 -0.51 18.30 -16.14
C ARG A 11 0.44 17.75 -15.08
N ARG A 12 0.79 16.46 -15.14
CA ARG A 12 1.75 15.87 -14.19
C ARG A 12 3.14 16.52 -14.31
N ALA A 13 3.54 16.92 -15.51
CA ALA A 13 4.81 17.63 -15.71
C ALA A 13 4.80 19.01 -15.06
N SER A 14 3.73 19.80 -15.22
CA SER A 14 3.61 21.11 -14.57
C SER A 14 3.50 21.01 -13.05
N GLU A 15 2.73 20.03 -12.55
CA GLU A 15 2.67 19.72 -11.11
C GLU A 15 4.05 19.33 -10.57
N SER A 16 4.81 18.51 -11.31
CA SER A 16 6.17 18.13 -10.92
C SER A 16 7.14 19.32 -10.87
N ILE A 17 7.02 20.27 -11.79
CA ILE A 17 7.84 21.50 -11.78
C ILE A 17 7.50 22.31 -10.53
N ARG A 18 6.21 22.54 -10.26
CA ARG A 18 5.77 23.29 -9.09
C ARG A 18 6.21 22.67 -7.77
N VAL A 19 6.16 21.34 -7.66
CA VAL A 19 6.66 20.63 -6.47
C VAL A 19 8.16 20.87 -6.27
N LYS A 20 8.96 20.80 -7.33
CA LYS A 20 10.41 21.07 -7.26
C LYS A 20 10.72 22.51 -6.82
N GLU A 21 9.94 23.49 -7.29
CA GLU A 21 10.09 24.89 -6.87
C GLU A 21 9.80 25.06 -5.38
N ILE A 22 8.75 24.42 -4.87
CA ILE A 22 8.39 24.44 -3.45
C ILE A 22 9.47 23.74 -2.62
N GLU A 23 9.95 22.59 -3.06
CA GLU A 23 11.05 21.86 -2.39
C GLU A 23 12.31 22.71 -2.33
N ALA A 24 12.68 23.40 -3.41
CA ALA A 24 13.83 24.29 -3.44
C ALA A 24 13.67 25.48 -2.49
N ALA A 25 12.50 26.13 -2.48
CA ALA A 25 12.20 27.23 -1.57
C ALA A 25 12.22 26.78 -0.10
N TRP A 26 11.64 25.60 0.19
CA TRP A 26 11.66 25.02 1.53
C TRP A 26 13.08 24.70 1.98
N MET A 27 13.90 24.05 1.16
CA MET A 27 15.31 23.77 1.47
C MET A 27 16.11 25.05 1.70
N ALA A 28 15.86 26.11 0.91
CA ALA A 28 16.53 27.41 1.08
C ALA A 28 16.15 28.12 2.40
N SER A 29 14.97 27.84 2.96
CA SER A 29 14.55 28.37 4.27
C SER A 29 15.14 27.62 5.46
N GLN A 30 15.79 26.48 5.25
CA GLN A 30 16.38 25.70 6.34
C GLN A 30 17.77 26.22 6.73
N THR A 31 18.20 25.92 7.95
CA THR A 31 19.60 26.13 8.34
C THR A 31 20.53 25.19 7.55
N PRO A 32 21.80 25.57 7.31
CA PRO A 32 22.73 24.72 6.56
C PRO A 32 22.92 23.33 7.18
N ALA A 33 22.91 23.24 8.52
CA ALA A 33 23.02 21.98 9.24
C ALA A 33 21.80 21.07 9.00
N ALA A 34 20.60 21.63 9.07
CA ALA A 34 19.36 20.88 8.81
C ALA A 34 19.28 20.41 7.35
N ALA A 35 19.64 21.28 6.39
CA ALA A 35 19.66 20.94 4.97
C ALA A 35 20.63 19.77 4.68
N LYS A 36 21.82 19.79 5.29
CA LYS A 36 22.80 18.70 5.15
C LYS A 36 22.31 17.39 5.74
N ALA A 37 21.78 17.41 6.96
CA ALA A 37 21.24 16.23 7.62
C ALA A 37 20.08 15.61 6.82
N PHE A 38 19.20 16.45 6.27
CA PHE A 38 18.12 16.00 5.39
C PHE A 38 18.65 15.32 4.12
N ALA A 39 19.62 15.94 3.44
CA ALA A 39 20.22 15.35 2.24
C ALA A 39 20.85 13.98 2.52
N GLU A 40 21.58 13.83 3.63
CA GLU A 40 22.18 12.56 4.06
C GLU A 40 21.12 11.49 4.37
N ALA A 41 20.00 11.86 5.00
CA ALA A 41 18.90 10.94 5.23
C ALA A 41 18.27 10.47 3.91
N VAL A 42 18.06 11.39 2.96
CA VAL A 42 17.51 11.07 1.65
C VAL A 42 18.44 10.15 0.86
N THR A 43 19.76 10.41 0.85
CA THR A 43 20.71 9.53 0.14
C THR A 43 20.74 8.13 0.77
N ARG A 44 20.72 8.03 2.10
CA ARG A 44 20.65 6.75 2.82
C ARG A 44 19.41 5.94 2.43
N VAL A 45 18.24 6.57 2.42
CA VAL A 45 16.97 5.88 2.06
C VAL A 45 16.98 5.48 0.58
N ARG A 46 17.47 6.33 -0.32
CA ARG A 46 17.56 5.99 -1.75
C ARG A 46 18.52 4.82 -2.02
N ALA A 47 19.60 4.72 -1.25
CA ALA A 47 20.55 3.61 -1.34
C ALA A 47 19.96 2.27 -0.85
N GLN A 48 18.95 2.30 0.02
CA GLN A 48 18.32 1.10 0.57
C GLN A 48 17.54 0.28 -0.48
N GLY A 49 17.15 0.90 -1.60
CA GLY A 49 16.43 0.23 -2.67
C GLY A 49 14.99 -0.16 -2.30
N PRO A 50 14.26 -0.84 -3.21
CA PRO A 50 12.91 -1.32 -2.94
C PRO A 50 12.90 -2.33 -1.79
N MET A 51 11.92 -2.23 -0.89
CA MET A 51 11.70 -3.23 0.14
C MET A 51 11.29 -4.56 -0.52
N GLU A 52 11.86 -5.68 -0.05
CA GLU A 52 11.46 -7.00 -0.53
C GLU A 52 9.97 -7.25 -0.23
N PRO A 53 9.24 -7.89 -1.15
CA PRO A 53 7.88 -8.34 -0.88
C PRO A 53 7.86 -9.25 0.36
N PRO A 54 6.83 -9.14 1.22
CA PRO A 54 6.66 -10.10 2.30
C PRO A 54 6.57 -11.52 1.75
N ALA A 55 7.11 -12.49 2.49
CA ALA A 55 7.09 -13.89 2.09
C ALA A 55 5.65 -14.37 1.81
N PRO A 56 5.44 -15.22 0.77
CA PRO A 56 4.13 -15.78 0.51
C PRO A 56 3.67 -16.61 1.72
N MET A 57 2.47 -16.31 2.22
CA MET A 57 1.90 -17.07 3.33
C MET A 57 1.45 -18.45 2.85
N ALA A 58 1.56 -19.46 3.72
CA ALA A 58 1.06 -20.79 3.43
C ALA A 58 -0.46 -20.74 3.13
N PRO A 59 -0.96 -21.54 2.17
CA PRO A 59 -2.39 -21.63 1.89
C PRO A 59 -3.18 -21.95 3.17
N GLY A 60 -4.19 -21.14 3.49
CA GLY A 60 -5.03 -21.31 4.70
C GLY A 60 -4.66 -20.42 5.89
N THR A 61 -3.49 -19.77 5.88
CA THR A 61 -3.14 -18.78 6.90
C THR A 61 -3.74 -17.44 6.50
N ALA A 62 -4.88 -17.07 7.09
CA ALA A 62 -5.52 -15.80 6.80
C ALA A 62 -4.55 -14.63 7.11
N PRO A 63 -4.31 -13.71 6.17
CA PRO A 63 -3.33 -12.64 6.34
C PRO A 63 -3.68 -11.65 7.46
N ARG A 64 -4.91 -11.74 7.98
CA ARG A 64 -5.42 -10.95 9.09
C ARG A 64 -6.34 -11.85 9.91
N PRO A 65 -6.04 -12.10 11.20
CA PRO A 65 -7.02 -12.77 12.05
C PRO A 65 -8.34 -11.97 12.02
N PRO A 66 -9.49 -12.64 12.15
CA PRO A 66 -10.77 -11.95 12.28
C PRO A 66 -10.67 -10.93 13.42
N ARG A 67 -11.24 -9.74 13.22
CA ARG A 67 -11.33 -8.76 14.31
C ARG A 67 -12.05 -9.42 15.52
N PRO A 68 -11.70 -9.07 16.76
CA PRO A 68 -12.43 -9.56 17.93
C PRO A 68 -13.94 -9.40 17.74
N GLY A 69 -14.71 -10.47 17.93
CA GLY A 69 -16.17 -10.51 17.69
C GLY A 69 -16.61 -10.78 16.23
N ARG A 70 -15.68 -11.03 15.30
CA ARG A 70 -15.94 -11.41 13.89
C ARG A 70 -15.38 -12.79 13.55
N GLU A 71 -15.33 -13.69 14.53
CA GLU A 71 -14.85 -15.06 14.36
C GLU A 71 -15.73 -15.83 13.35
N PRO A 72 -15.15 -16.78 12.59
CA PRO A 72 -15.90 -17.64 11.68
C PRO A 72 -16.97 -18.41 12.45
N ARG A 73 -18.21 -18.39 11.95
CA ARG A 73 -19.29 -19.19 12.53
C ARG A 73 -18.99 -20.67 12.33
N PRO A 74 -19.32 -21.55 13.30
CA PRO A 74 -19.14 -22.98 13.12
C PRO A 74 -19.94 -23.46 11.89
N PRO A 75 -19.40 -24.41 11.11
CA PRO A 75 -20.10 -24.96 9.96
C PRO A 75 -21.41 -25.59 10.41
N LYS A 76 -22.48 -25.32 9.66
CA LYS A 76 -23.82 -25.80 9.98
C LYS A 76 -23.84 -27.33 9.85
N GLU A 77 -24.13 -28.04 10.93
CA GLU A 77 -24.32 -29.48 10.89
C GLU A 77 -25.41 -29.84 9.86
N GLU A 78 -25.02 -30.62 8.86
CA GLU A 78 -25.97 -31.26 7.96
C GLU A 78 -26.81 -32.23 8.76
N ARG A 79 -28.00 -31.80 9.16
CA ARG A 79 -29.01 -32.69 9.73
C ARG A 79 -29.27 -33.80 8.72
N LYS A 80 -28.78 -35.01 9.03
CA LYS A 80 -29.08 -36.23 8.27
C LYS A 80 -30.60 -36.36 8.19
N ARG A 81 -31.16 -36.13 7.00
CA ARG A 81 -32.58 -36.36 6.74
C ARG A 81 -32.79 -37.87 6.70
N SER A 82 -33.07 -38.49 7.84
CA SER A 82 -33.62 -39.84 7.85
C SER A 82 -35.05 -39.77 7.33
N ARG A 83 -35.25 -40.09 6.06
CA ARG A 83 -36.57 -40.51 5.56
C ARG A 83 -36.63 -42.02 5.74
N PRO A 84 -37.55 -42.59 6.52
CA PRO A 84 -37.78 -44.02 6.48
C PRO A 84 -38.35 -44.35 5.10
N PHE A 85 -37.67 -45.26 4.41
CA PHE A 85 -38.20 -45.99 3.27
C PHE A 85 -39.31 -46.92 3.81
N SER A 86 -40.49 -46.91 3.19
CA SER A 86 -41.53 -47.92 3.44
C SER A 86 -41.94 -48.50 2.09
N ASP A 87 -41.98 -49.83 2.05
CA ASP A 87 -42.33 -50.71 0.91
C ASP A 87 -43.71 -50.42 0.31
#